data_AF-A0A6J4S8A7-F1
#
_entry.id   AF-A0A6J4S8A7-F1
#
_cell.length_a   1.000
_cell.length_b   1.000
_cell.length_c   1.000
_cell.angle_alpha   90.00
_cell.angle_beta   90.00
_cell.angle_gamma   90.00
#
_symmetry.space_group_name_H-M   'P 1'
#
loop_
_entity.id
_entity.type
_entity.pdbx_description
1 polymer ?
#
loop_
_entity_poly.entity_id
_entity_poly.type
_entity_poly.pdbx_seq_one_letter_code
_entity_poly.pdbx_strand_id
1 'polypeptide(L)'
;MHRLLALSAVLLIADAPQPSSRARDLGVPFEGAPGPLNAITDVPGVEVGHTTLISGSGRRVRGKGPVRTGVTAILPRGRQSTRPVFAGWFTLNAAGEMTGTTWLEERGLLDAPV
;
A
#
# COMPACT_ATOMS: atom_id res chain seq x y z
N MET A 1 10.51 -51.08 -19.08
CA MET A 1 11.30 -50.10 -18.32
C MET A 1 12.01 -49.26 -19.38
N HIS A 2 11.71 -47.99 -19.66
CA HIS A 2 11.78 -46.82 -18.80
C HIS A 2 10.92 -45.68 -19.41
N ARG A 3 10.06 -45.02 -18.62
CA ARG A 3 9.38 -43.79 -19.00
C ARG A 3 10.28 -42.61 -18.62
N LEU A 4 10.74 -41.83 -19.59
CA LEU A 4 11.43 -40.56 -19.34
C LEU A 4 10.42 -39.54 -18.80
N LEU A 5 10.59 -39.15 -17.54
CA LEU A 5 9.94 -37.98 -16.94
C LEU A 5 10.77 -36.73 -17.29
N ALA A 6 10.23 -35.85 -18.13
CA ALA A 6 10.79 -34.52 -18.34
C ALA A 6 10.34 -33.60 -17.21
N LEU A 7 11.27 -33.24 -16.32
CA LEU A 7 11.04 -32.29 -15.24
C LEU A 7 11.17 -30.86 -15.82
N SER A 8 10.04 -30.21 -16.12
CA SER A 8 10.04 -28.81 -16.54
C SER A 8 10.25 -27.94 -15.30
N ALA A 9 11.44 -27.33 -15.18
CA ALA A 9 11.73 -26.35 -14.15
C ALA A 9 10.93 -25.08 -14.43
N VAL A 10 9.91 -24.82 -13.60
CA VAL A 10 9.21 -23.53 -13.61
C VAL A 10 10.14 -22.50 -12.99
N LEU A 11 10.71 -21.63 -13.82
CA LEU A 11 11.51 -20.50 -13.39
C LEU A 11 10.58 -19.48 -12.73
N LEU A 12 10.55 -19.46 -11.39
CA LEU A 12 9.92 -18.38 -10.62
C LEU A 12 10.75 -17.12 -10.81
N ILE A 13 10.34 -16.26 -11.76
CA ILE A 13 10.90 -14.92 -11.88
C ILE A 13 10.36 -14.12 -10.69
N ALA A 14 11.21 -13.92 -9.67
CA ALA A 14 10.93 -12.95 -8.62
C ALA A 14 11.01 -11.55 -9.24
N ASP A 15 9.91 -10.82 -9.25
CA ASP A 15 9.88 -9.41 -9.66
C ASP A 15 10.61 -8.59 -8.60
N ALA A 16 11.90 -8.30 -8.84
CA ALA A 16 12.69 -7.47 -7.95
C ALA A 16 12.17 -6.02 -8.05
N PRO A 17 11.90 -5.33 -6.93
CA PRO A 17 11.41 -3.97 -6.94
C PRO A 17 12.40 -3.08 -7.73
N GLN A 18 11.93 -2.52 -8.84
CA GLN A 18 12.73 -1.57 -9.62
C GLN A 18 12.95 -0.31 -8.78
N PRO A 19 14.20 0.15 -8.57
CA PRO A 19 14.46 1.42 -7.91
C PRO A 19 13.91 2.53 -8.80
N SER A 20 12.75 3.08 -8.44
CA SER A 20 12.20 4.26 -9.08
C SER A 20 12.83 5.50 -8.43
N SER A 21 13.42 6.37 -9.25
CA SER A 21 13.94 7.66 -8.79
C SER A 21 12.80 8.47 -8.18
N ARG A 22 13.03 9.02 -6.98
CA ARG A 22 12.08 9.90 -6.31
C ARG A 22 12.25 11.32 -6.85
N ALA A 23 11.25 12.18 -6.61
CA ALA A 23 11.27 13.55 -7.15
C ALA A 23 12.54 14.34 -6.81
N ARG A 24 13.07 14.21 -5.57
CA ARG A 24 14.32 14.88 -5.16
C ARG A 24 15.57 14.32 -5.88
N ASP A 25 15.59 13.03 -6.22
CA ASP A 25 16.67 12.41 -7.00
C ASP A 25 16.73 12.94 -8.44
N LEU A 26 15.60 13.48 -8.93
CA LEU A 26 15.46 14.13 -10.23
C LEU A 26 15.67 15.65 -10.19
N GLY A 27 16.05 16.21 -9.03
CA GLY A 27 16.31 17.64 -8.87
C GLY A 27 15.06 18.51 -8.70
N VAL A 28 13.89 17.94 -8.45
CA VAL A 28 12.67 18.73 -8.16
C VAL A 28 12.81 19.42 -6.79
N PRO A 29 12.73 20.76 -6.72
CA PRO A 29 12.90 21.48 -5.47
C PRO A 29 11.65 21.40 -4.60
N PHE A 30 11.85 21.23 -3.29
CA PHE A 30 10.81 21.30 -2.26
C PHE A 30 11.38 21.99 -1.02
N GLU A 31 10.53 22.77 -0.34
CA GLU A 31 10.87 23.38 0.95
C GLU A 31 10.99 22.34 2.06
N GLY A 32 11.72 22.68 3.13
CA GLY A 32 11.94 21.82 4.29
C GLY A 32 12.91 20.65 4.06
N ALA A 33 13.37 20.06 5.16
CA ALA A 33 14.22 18.88 5.17
C ALA A 33 13.39 17.63 5.52
N PRO A 34 13.43 16.56 4.71
CA PRO A 34 12.72 15.33 5.02
C PRO A 34 13.41 14.52 6.13
N GLY A 35 12.70 13.56 6.70
CA GLY A 35 13.31 12.52 7.52
C GLY A 35 14.22 11.59 6.70
N PRO A 36 14.94 10.67 7.36
CA PRO A 36 15.92 9.79 6.70
C PRO A 36 15.33 8.93 5.58
N LEU A 37 14.11 8.42 5.75
CA LEU A 37 13.40 7.64 4.73
C LEU A 37 12.59 8.53 3.80
N ASN A 38 12.38 9.80 4.17
CA ASN A 38 11.48 10.74 3.51
C ASN A 38 10.09 10.09 3.30
N ALA A 39 9.57 9.39 4.31
CA ALA A 39 8.36 8.58 4.22
C ALA A 39 7.55 8.64 5.53
N ILE A 40 6.28 8.23 5.50
CA ILE A 40 5.43 8.23 6.71
C ILE A 40 6.01 7.37 7.85
N THR A 41 6.78 6.34 7.52
CA THR A 41 7.47 5.46 8.47
C THR A 41 8.66 6.12 9.16
N ASP A 42 9.03 7.35 8.80
CA ASP A 42 9.93 8.17 9.63
C ASP A 42 9.30 8.50 11.00
N VAL A 43 7.97 8.39 11.14
CA VAL A 43 7.28 8.44 12.43
C VAL A 43 7.47 7.10 13.16
N PRO A 44 8.14 7.05 14.32
CA PRO A 44 8.42 5.79 15.01
C PRO A 44 7.17 4.99 15.34
N GLY A 45 7.19 3.69 15.01
CA GLY A 45 6.10 2.76 15.27
C GLY A 45 5.02 2.69 14.18
N VAL A 46 5.03 3.58 13.18
CA VAL A 46 4.15 3.44 12.02
C VAL A 46 4.64 2.30 11.12
N GLU A 47 3.75 1.37 10.77
CA GLU A 47 4.00 0.33 9.77
C GLU A 47 3.09 0.55 8.55
N VAL A 48 3.60 0.19 7.36
CA VAL A 48 2.84 0.21 6.10
C VAL A 48 2.99 -1.14 5.41
N GLY A 49 1.89 -1.72 4.96
CA GLY A 49 1.86 -2.94 4.15
C GLY A 49 1.06 -2.73 2.87
N HIS A 50 1.41 -3.43 1.80
CA HIS A 50 0.64 -3.43 0.56
C HIS A 50 0.53 -4.83 -0.02
N THR A 51 -0.59 -5.08 -0.70
CA THR A 51 -0.78 -6.23 -1.58
C THR A 51 -1.20 -5.71 -2.94
N THR A 52 -0.42 -6.03 -3.97
CA THR A 52 -0.67 -5.61 -5.34
C THR A 52 -1.10 -6.81 -6.17
N LEU A 53 -2.26 -6.70 -6.81
CA LEU A 53 -2.82 -7.74 -7.68
C LEU A 53 -2.71 -7.30 -9.13
N ILE A 54 -1.80 -7.96 -9.86
CA ILE A 54 -1.58 -7.76 -11.29
C ILE A 54 -1.71 -9.10 -11.99
N SER A 55 -2.76 -9.28 -12.79
CA SER A 55 -2.96 -10.51 -13.57
C SER A 55 -3.75 -10.28 -14.86
N GLY A 56 -3.53 -11.15 -15.85
CA GLY A 56 -4.14 -11.06 -17.17
C GLY A 56 -3.64 -9.87 -18.01
N SER A 57 -4.00 -9.88 -19.29
CA SER A 57 -3.66 -8.86 -20.28
C SER A 57 -4.78 -8.72 -21.33
N GLY A 58 -4.70 -7.71 -22.20
CA GLY A 58 -5.65 -7.50 -23.29
C GLY A 58 -6.97 -6.85 -22.86
N ARG A 59 -8.03 -7.11 -23.64
CA ARG A 59 -9.33 -6.44 -23.50
C ARG A 59 -10.00 -6.74 -22.16
N ARG A 60 -10.55 -5.71 -21.52
CA ARG A 60 -11.30 -5.83 -20.26
C ARG A 60 -12.58 -6.66 -20.44
N VAL A 61 -12.75 -7.67 -19.59
CA VAL A 61 -13.98 -8.43 -19.40
C VAL A 61 -14.40 -8.32 -17.93
N ARG A 62 -15.60 -7.80 -17.69
CA ARG A 62 -16.15 -7.60 -16.34
C ARG A 62 -16.14 -8.92 -15.57
N GLY A 63 -15.65 -8.90 -14.33
CA GLY A 63 -15.52 -10.08 -13.48
C GLY A 63 -14.37 -11.03 -13.82
N LYS A 64 -13.56 -10.76 -14.87
CA LYS A 64 -12.45 -11.63 -15.28
C LYS A 64 -11.09 -10.93 -15.37
N GLY A 65 -11.06 -9.64 -15.70
CA GLY A 65 -9.82 -8.85 -15.75
C GLY A 65 -9.61 -8.12 -17.08
N PRO A 66 -8.40 -7.63 -17.37
CA PRO A 66 -7.19 -7.75 -16.55
C PRO A 66 -7.35 -7.13 -15.15
N VAL A 67 -6.71 -7.71 -14.14
CA VAL A 67 -6.75 -7.23 -12.75
C VAL A 67 -5.58 -6.29 -12.52
N ARG A 68 -5.86 -5.06 -12.09
CA ARG A 68 -4.87 -4.05 -11.69
C ARG A 68 -5.42 -3.33 -10.46
N THR A 69 -5.33 -3.97 -9.31
CA THR A 69 -5.90 -3.48 -8.04
C THR A 69 -5.01 -3.89 -6.87
N GLY A 70 -5.39 -3.54 -5.65
CA GLY A 70 -4.65 -3.91 -4.45
C GLY A 70 -5.27 -3.33 -3.19
N VAL A 71 -4.52 -3.45 -2.10
CA VAL A 71 -4.82 -2.80 -0.82
C VAL A 71 -3.52 -2.31 -0.20
N THR A 72 -3.59 -1.17 0.49
CA THR A 72 -2.54 -0.67 1.35
C THR A 72 -3.13 -0.55 2.75
N ALA A 73 -2.40 -1.01 3.76
CA ALA A 73 -2.77 -0.87 5.16
C ALA A 73 -1.74 0.00 5.88
N ILE A 74 -2.19 0.95 6.68
CA ILE A 74 -1.33 1.79 7.53
C ILE A 74 -1.69 1.51 8.99
N LEU A 75 -0.70 1.10 9.77
CA LEU A 75 -0.85 0.79 11.19
C LEU A 75 -0.19 1.89 12.02
N PRO A 76 -0.97 2.79 12.65
CA PRO A 76 -0.42 3.95 13.35
C PRO A 76 0.51 3.61 14.53
N ARG A 77 0.41 2.41 15.10
CA ARG A 77 1.27 1.92 16.19
C ARG A 77 1.87 0.53 15.93
N GLY A 78 1.92 0.12 14.67
CA GLY A 78 2.43 -1.19 14.27
C GLY A 78 1.51 -2.35 14.64
N ARG A 79 1.88 -3.56 14.20
CA ARG A 79 0.99 -4.74 14.27
C ARG A 79 0.77 -5.31 15.68
N GLN A 80 1.60 -4.91 16.64
CA GLN A 80 1.59 -5.43 18.00
C GLN A 80 0.72 -4.59 18.96
N SER A 81 0.16 -3.47 18.50
CA SER A 81 -0.65 -2.58 19.32
C SER A 81 -2.02 -2.34 18.72
N THR A 82 -3.06 -2.56 19.51
CA THR A 82 -4.47 -2.22 19.19
C THR A 82 -4.95 -0.94 19.87
N ARG A 83 -4.05 -0.20 20.55
CA ARG A 83 -4.43 1.04 21.22
C ARG A 83 -4.76 2.15 20.21
N PRO A 84 -5.87 2.87 20.39
CA PRO A 84 -6.32 3.87 19.43
C PRO A 84 -5.45 5.11 19.44
N VAL A 85 -5.32 5.82 18.32
CA VAL A 85 -4.58 7.09 18.22
C VAL A 85 -5.53 8.26 18.08
N PHE A 86 -5.14 9.45 18.56
CA PHE A 86 -5.87 10.66 18.23
C PHE A 86 -5.83 10.90 16.72
N ALA A 87 -6.97 11.22 16.14
CA ALA A 87 -7.10 11.41 14.70
C ALA A 87 -8.12 12.50 14.38
N GLY A 88 -7.93 13.12 13.22
CA GLY A 88 -8.87 14.07 12.61
C GLY A 88 -8.96 13.77 11.12
N TRP A 89 -10.03 14.22 10.47
CA TRP A 89 -10.20 14.10 9.04
C TRP A 89 -10.81 15.39 8.46
N PHE A 90 -10.66 15.58 7.17
CA PHE A 90 -11.20 16.74 6.47
C PHE A 90 -11.55 16.35 5.03
N THR A 91 -12.68 16.87 4.53
CA THR A 91 -13.10 16.66 3.15
C THR A 91 -12.81 17.91 2.32
N LEU A 92 -11.86 17.82 1.38
CA LEU A 92 -11.68 18.86 0.36
C LEU A 92 -12.81 18.81 -0.67
N ASN A 93 -13.10 17.62 -1.19
CA ASN A 93 -14.19 17.34 -2.14
C ASN A 93 -14.75 15.94 -1.86
N ALA A 94 -16.08 15.81 -1.82
CA ALA A 94 -16.77 14.60 -1.35
C ALA A 94 -17.03 13.54 -2.44
N ALA A 95 -16.35 13.61 -3.60
CA ALA A 95 -16.50 12.62 -4.68
C ALA A 95 -15.67 11.34 -4.41
N GLY A 96 -15.91 10.68 -3.28
CA GLY A 96 -15.21 9.46 -2.86
C GLY A 96 -15.92 8.80 -1.68
N GLU A 97 -15.35 7.70 -1.18
CA GLU A 97 -15.85 6.97 -0.03
C GLU A 97 -14.75 6.81 1.02
N MET A 98 -15.10 7.02 2.29
CA MET A 98 -14.22 6.81 3.44
C MET A 98 -15.06 6.32 4.61
N THR A 99 -14.91 5.04 4.95
CA THR A 99 -15.63 4.43 6.08
C THR A 99 -15.04 4.86 7.40
N GLY A 100 -15.86 4.93 8.45
CA GLY A 100 -15.41 5.20 9.82
C GLY A 100 -15.28 6.69 10.19
N THR A 101 -15.56 7.59 9.26
CA THR A 101 -15.47 9.05 9.47
C THR A 101 -16.42 9.54 10.57
N THR A 102 -17.67 9.07 10.61
CA THR A 102 -18.62 9.41 11.69
C THR A 102 -18.10 9.00 13.08
N TRP A 103 -17.43 7.84 13.17
CA TRP A 103 -16.86 7.36 14.43
C TRP A 103 -15.63 8.17 14.84
N LEU A 104 -14.79 8.53 13.86
CA LEU A 104 -13.63 9.37 14.05
C LEU A 104 -14.04 10.78 14.51
N GLU A 105 -15.08 11.37 13.91
CA GLU A 105 -15.63 12.67 14.30
C GLU A 105 -16.15 12.67 15.75
N GLU A 106 -16.93 11.64 16.12
CA GLU A 106 -17.53 11.55 17.46
C GLU A 106 -16.48 11.37 18.56
N ARG A 107 -15.46 10.53 18.33
CA ARG A 107 -14.50 10.15 19.37
C ARG A 107 -13.16 10.87 19.30
N GLY A 108 -12.82 11.48 18.17
CA GLY A 108 -11.48 12.00 17.91
C GLY A 108 -10.39 10.92 17.90
N LEU A 109 -10.77 9.66 17.65
CA LEU A 109 -9.89 8.49 17.75
C LEU A 109 -9.97 7.61 16.49
N LEU A 110 -8.83 7.08 16.07
CA LEU A 110 -8.70 6.00 15.11
C LEU A 110 -8.29 4.73 15.86
N ASP A 111 -9.21 3.76 15.94
CA ASP A 111 -9.02 2.51 16.69
C ASP A 111 -8.52 1.33 15.83
N ALA A 112 -8.38 1.49 14.51
CA ALA A 112 -8.03 0.44 13.56
C ALA A 112 -6.97 0.90 12.54
N PRO A 113 -6.34 -0.02 11.79
CA PRO A 113 -5.54 0.36 10.62
C PRO A 113 -6.38 1.17 9.62
N VAL A 114 -5.72 2.07 8.90
CA VAL A 114 -6.28 2.71 7.70
C VAL A 114 -6.17 1.74 6.54
#